data_AF-A0A7Y7NUC7-F1
#
_entry.id   AF-A0A7Y7NUC7-F1
#
_cell.length_a   1.000
_cell.length_b   1.000
_cell.length_c   1.000
_cell.angle_alpha   90.00
_cell.angle_beta   90.00
_cell.angle_gamma   90.00
#
_symmetry.space_group_name_H-M   'P 1'
#
loop_
_entity.id
_entity.type
_entity.pdbx_description
1 polymer ?
#
loop_
_entity_poly.entity_id
_entity_poly.type
_entity_poly.pdbx_seq_one_letter_code
_entity_poly.pdbx_strand_id
1 'polypeptide(L)'
;MKTKMRIAGLLMIIIFAGTTLIAQEQKKDDPKQKKENRKQMNEERKKKIESQKVAFIATQINLTTEEAQTFWPVYNEYQAKKAELTKTFRGNNKDKKKIDELSDQEAGKMADDMIINEQKMLDLKKEYHSKFKSVLPIKKVVKLYDSEKQFRKVLLKQVREQKRANKPNNGQKKKVE
;
A
#
# COMPACT_ATOMS: atom_id res chain seq x y z
N MET A 1 -69.47 -16.10 -16.84
CA MET A 1 -69.90 -14.76 -16.37
C MET A 1 -69.88 -14.75 -14.84
N LYS A 2 -69.46 -13.61 -14.28
CA LYS A 2 -69.15 -13.33 -12.86
C LYS A 2 -70.36 -13.55 -11.93
N THR A 3 -70.14 -14.01 -10.70
CA THR A 3 -70.25 -13.24 -9.42
C THR A 3 -70.21 -14.18 -8.20
N LYS A 4 -69.24 -14.02 -7.28
CA LYS A 4 -69.32 -13.37 -5.93
C LYS A 4 -69.32 -14.37 -4.75
N MET A 5 -68.10 -14.57 -4.23
CA MET A 5 -67.68 -14.56 -2.81
C MET A 5 -68.77 -14.40 -1.74
N ARG A 6 -68.77 -15.29 -0.72
CA ARG A 6 -69.06 -14.93 0.68
C ARG A 6 -68.17 -15.67 1.65
N ILE A 7 -67.73 -14.90 2.65
CA ILE A 7 -66.76 -15.17 3.71
C ILE A 7 -67.52 -15.64 4.96
N ALA A 8 -67.06 -16.75 5.55
CA ALA A 8 -67.21 -17.17 6.95
C ALA A 8 -66.27 -18.38 7.12
N GLY A 9 -65.38 -18.54 8.09
CA GLY A 9 -65.11 -17.88 9.36
C GLY A 9 -63.91 -18.62 10.01
N LEU A 10 -63.72 -18.34 11.30
CA LEU A 10 -62.81 -19.00 12.27
C LEU A 10 -61.32 -18.58 12.33
N LEU A 11 -61.06 -17.76 13.36
CA LEU A 11 -60.14 -18.06 14.47
C LEU A 11 -58.76 -18.64 14.13
N MET A 12 -57.73 -17.80 14.25
CA MET A 12 -56.57 -18.13 15.09
C MET A 12 -55.93 -16.85 15.64
N ILE A 13 -56.09 -16.65 16.94
CA ILE A 13 -55.17 -15.86 17.75
C ILE A 13 -53.95 -16.75 17.98
N ILE A 14 -52.80 -16.41 17.37
CA ILE A 14 -51.49 -16.72 17.95
C ILE A 14 -50.64 -15.46 17.89
N ILE A 15 -50.36 -15.00 19.10
CA ILE A 15 -49.44 -13.95 19.49
C ILE A 15 -48.04 -14.32 18.97
N PHE A 16 -47.49 -13.52 18.07
CA PHE A 16 -46.04 -13.40 17.91
C PHE A 16 -45.63 -11.97 18.29
N ALA A 17 -45.79 -11.68 19.57
CA ALA A 17 -44.96 -10.72 20.27
C ALA A 17 -43.54 -11.30 20.30
N GLY A 18 -42.79 -10.99 19.25
CA GLY A 18 -41.37 -11.27 19.18
C GLY A 18 -40.76 -10.04 18.57
N THR A 19 -40.51 -9.03 19.40
CA THR A 19 -39.59 -7.95 19.12
C THR A 19 -38.47 -8.50 18.26
N THR A 20 -38.29 -7.92 17.08
CA THR A 20 -37.02 -8.00 16.36
C THR A 20 -35.97 -7.40 17.28
N LEU A 21 -35.55 -8.20 18.27
CA LEU A 21 -34.28 -8.06 18.91
C LEU A 21 -33.33 -8.06 17.75
N ILE A 22 -32.75 -6.88 17.53
CA ILE A 22 -31.47 -6.71 16.92
C ILE A 22 -30.53 -7.59 17.77
N ALA A 23 -30.54 -8.89 17.50
CA ALA A 23 -29.43 -9.76 17.70
C ALA A 23 -28.42 -9.31 16.64
N GLN A 24 -27.82 -8.14 16.86
CA GLN A 24 -26.45 -7.92 16.49
C GLN A 24 -25.66 -8.95 17.28
N GLU A 25 -25.62 -10.15 16.72
CA GLU A 25 -24.70 -11.20 17.08
C GLU A 25 -23.32 -10.54 17.06
N GLN A 26 -22.78 -10.38 18.26
CA GLN A 26 -21.46 -9.83 18.47
C GLN A 26 -20.49 -10.65 17.63
N LYS A 27 -20.00 -10.08 16.52
CA LYS A 27 -18.81 -10.57 15.84
C LYS A 27 -17.69 -10.56 16.87
N LYS A 28 -17.46 -11.70 17.52
CA LYS A 28 -16.30 -11.94 18.36
C LYS A 28 -15.08 -11.65 17.48
N ASP A 29 -14.24 -10.72 17.92
CA ASP A 29 -12.98 -10.33 17.30
C ASP A 29 -12.03 -11.54 17.19
N ASP A 30 -12.22 -12.43 16.20
CA ASP A 30 -11.29 -13.53 15.95
C ASP A 30 -9.93 -12.93 15.54
N PRO A 31 -8.84 -13.19 16.31
CA PRO A 31 -7.51 -12.71 15.99
C PRO A 31 -7.04 -13.12 14.58
N LYS A 32 -7.51 -14.26 14.05
CA LYS A 32 -7.20 -14.72 12.69
C LYS A 32 -7.92 -13.86 11.65
N GLN A 33 -9.21 -13.58 11.84
CA GLN A 33 -9.99 -12.73 10.94
C GLN A 33 -9.47 -11.27 10.95
N LYS A 34 -9.07 -10.75 12.11
CA LYS A 34 -8.42 -9.43 12.23
C LYS A 34 -7.04 -9.36 11.57
N LYS A 35 -6.27 -10.47 11.56
CA LYS A 35 -4.99 -10.54 10.84
C LYS A 35 -5.21 -10.58 9.33
N GLU A 36 -6.20 -11.33 8.87
CA GLU A 36 -6.52 -11.45 7.45
C GLU A 36 -7.04 -10.13 6.87
N ASN A 37 -7.99 -9.47 7.55
CA ASN A 37 -8.49 -8.15 7.14
C ASN A 37 -7.36 -7.12 7.05
N ARG A 38 -6.40 -7.14 7.99
CA ARG A 38 -5.22 -6.25 7.95
C ARG A 38 -4.30 -6.55 6.77
N LYS A 39 -4.09 -7.82 6.42
CA LYS A 39 -3.32 -8.19 5.23
C LYS A 39 -4.02 -7.69 3.96
N GLN A 40 -5.32 -7.94 3.83
CA GLN A 40 -6.12 -7.51 2.69
C GLN A 40 -6.07 -5.99 2.50
N MET A 41 -6.32 -5.22 3.57
CA MET A 41 -6.21 -3.74 3.51
C MET A 41 -4.80 -3.27 3.11
N ASN A 42 -3.75 -3.93 3.58
CA ASN A 42 -2.38 -3.58 3.22
C ASN A 42 -2.09 -3.85 1.74
N GLU A 43 -2.57 -4.97 1.20
CA GLU A 43 -2.44 -5.30 -0.22
C GLU A 43 -3.25 -4.35 -1.10
N GLU A 44 -4.47 -3.99 -0.72
CA GLU A 44 -5.28 -2.99 -1.43
C GLU A 44 -4.58 -1.62 -1.46
N ARG A 45 -4.04 -1.19 -0.32
CA ARG A 45 -3.26 0.06 -0.24
C ARG A 45 -2.04 0.01 -1.15
N LYS A 46 -1.33 -1.12 -1.18
CA LYS A 46 -0.16 -1.31 -2.05
C LYS A 46 -0.57 -1.22 -3.53
N LYS A 47 -1.61 -1.94 -3.94
CA LYS A 47 -2.16 -1.88 -5.31
C LYS A 47 -2.54 -0.46 -5.72
N LYS A 48 -3.18 0.30 -4.82
CA LYS A 48 -3.53 1.71 -5.05
C LYS A 48 -2.30 2.60 -5.25
N ILE A 49 -1.24 2.39 -4.47
CA ILE A 49 0.01 3.14 -4.63
C ILE A 49 0.68 2.80 -5.96
N GLU A 50 0.72 1.52 -6.34
CA GLU A 50 1.30 1.09 -7.62
C GLU A 50 0.52 1.66 -8.81
N SER A 51 -0.82 1.64 -8.79
CA SER A 51 -1.62 2.23 -9.87
C SER A 51 -1.41 3.74 -9.99
N GLN A 52 -1.36 4.46 -8.86
CA GLN A 52 -1.02 5.88 -8.83
C GLN A 52 0.38 6.14 -9.40
N LYS A 53 1.34 5.27 -9.12
CA LYS A 53 2.71 5.38 -9.63
C LYS A 53 2.77 5.20 -11.14
N VAL A 54 2.10 4.16 -11.64
CA VAL A 54 2.03 3.86 -13.08
C VAL A 54 1.43 5.04 -13.84
N ALA A 55 0.28 5.54 -13.37
CA ALA A 55 -0.36 6.71 -13.97
C ALA A 55 0.55 7.95 -13.91
N PHE A 56 1.16 8.22 -12.75
CA PHE A 56 2.04 9.37 -12.57
C PHE A 56 3.24 9.32 -13.53
N ILE A 57 3.94 8.19 -13.62
CA ILE A 57 5.10 8.06 -14.49
C ILE A 57 4.69 8.17 -15.96
N ALA A 58 3.62 7.49 -16.39
CA ALA A 58 3.12 7.56 -17.76
C ALA A 58 2.88 9.02 -18.20
N THR A 59 2.22 9.81 -17.36
CA THR A 59 1.96 11.23 -17.61
C THR A 59 3.23 12.06 -17.64
N GLN A 60 4.16 11.86 -16.70
CA GLN A 60 5.36 12.70 -16.60
C GLN A 60 6.34 12.50 -17.75
N ILE A 61 6.52 11.26 -18.21
CA ILE A 61 7.47 10.96 -19.29
C ILE A 61 6.82 11.03 -20.69
N ASN A 62 5.49 11.17 -20.75
CA ASN A 62 4.68 11.25 -21.97
C ASN A 62 4.92 10.04 -22.89
N LEU A 63 4.62 8.84 -22.39
CA LEU A 63 4.74 7.60 -23.16
C LEU A 63 3.75 7.57 -24.32
N THR A 64 4.23 7.20 -25.50
CA THR A 64 3.34 6.75 -26.57
C THR A 64 2.87 5.32 -26.29
N THR A 65 1.81 4.88 -26.98
CA THR A 65 1.31 3.50 -26.88
C THR A 65 2.40 2.47 -27.22
N GLU A 66 3.19 2.74 -28.26
CA GLU A 66 4.29 1.87 -28.71
C GLU A 66 5.43 1.81 -27.69
N GLU A 67 5.85 2.95 -27.15
CA GLU A 67 6.87 3.00 -26.10
C GLU A 67 6.37 2.29 -24.83
N ALA A 68 5.11 2.46 -24.46
CA ALA A 68 4.55 1.82 -23.27
C ALA A 68 4.62 0.29 -23.34
N GLN A 69 4.38 -0.31 -24.51
CA GLN A 69 4.44 -1.76 -24.70
C GLN A 69 5.83 -2.34 -24.41
N THR A 70 6.90 -1.61 -24.73
CA THR A 70 8.28 -2.06 -24.50
C THR A 70 8.83 -1.58 -23.16
N PHE A 71 8.41 -0.41 -22.68
CA PHE A 71 8.86 0.19 -21.42
C PHE A 71 8.36 -0.55 -20.17
N TRP A 72 7.05 -0.84 -20.09
CA TRP A 72 6.47 -1.40 -18.86
C TRP A 72 7.06 -2.75 -18.44
N PRO A 73 7.33 -3.70 -19.34
CA PRO A 73 8.02 -4.94 -18.97
C PRO A 73 9.37 -4.69 -18.28
N VAL A 74 10.20 -3.80 -18.85
CA VAL A 74 11.52 -3.44 -18.30
C VAL A 74 11.37 -2.73 -16.96
N TYR A 75 10.42 -1.79 -16.86
CA TYR A 75 10.18 -1.05 -15.63
C TYR A 75 9.69 -1.96 -14.49
N ASN A 76 8.79 -2.88 -14.78
CA ASN A 76 8.24 -3.80 -13.79
C ASN A 76 9.31 -4.78 -13.27
N GLU A 77 10.17 -5.30 -14.16
CA GLU A 77 11.31 -6.12 -13.77
C GLU A 77 12.26 -5.35 -12.85
N TYR A 78 12.58 -4.08 -13.19
CA TYR A 78 13.38 -3.20 -12.34
C TYR A 78 12.77 -3.02 -10.94
N GLN A 79 11.47 -2.72 -10.87
CA GLN A 79 10.79 -2.53 -9.57
C GLN A 79 10.78 -3.82 -8.75
N ALA A 80 10.57 -4.97 -9.38
CA ALA A 80 10.58 -6.26 -8.70
C ALA A 80 11.97 -6.55 -8.08
N LYS A 81 13.05 -6.44 -8.86
CA LYS A 81 14.42 -6.64 -8.37
C LYS A 81 14.80 -5.63 -7.28
N LYS A 82 14.41 -4.37 -7.45
CA LYS A 82 14.63 -3.32 -6.44
C LYS A 82 13.88 -3.62 -5.14
N ALA A 83 12.65 -4.11 -5.23
CA ALA A 83 11.84 -4.50 -4.08
C ALA A 83 12.44 -5.71 -3.36
N GLU A 84 12.94 -6.69 -4.10
CA GLU A 84 13.64 -7.86 -3.55
C GLU A 84 14.92 -7.45 -2.80
N LEU A 85 15.81 -6.66 -3.42
CA LEU A 85 17.01 -6.15 -2.75
C LEU A 85 16.66 -5.40 -1.46
N THR A 86 15.66 -4.53 -1.52
CA THR A 86 15.19 -3.77 -0.36
C THR A 86 14.62 -4.70 0.73
N LYS A 87 13.91 -5.76 0.34
CA LYS A 87 13.34 -6.75 1.28
C LYS A 87 14.43 -7.56 1.95
N THR A 88 15.42 -8.04 1.19
CA THR A 88 16.55 -8.81 1.70
C THR A 88 17.38 -7.98 2.66
N PHE A 89 17.73 -6.75 2.29
CA PHE A 89 18.49 -5.86 3.16
C PHE A 89 17.75 -5.53 4.46
N ARG A 90 16.45 -5.22 4.36
CA ARG A 90 15.61 -5.02 5.57
C ARG A 90 15.52 -6.28 6.41
N GLY A 91 15.47 -7.45 5.78
CA GLY A 91 15.45 -8.77 6.42
C GLY A 91 16.69 -9.04 7.25
N ASN A 92 17.86 -8.78 6.68
CA ASN A 92 19.16 -8.97 7.31
C ASN A 92 19.41 -7.98 8.45
N ASN A 93 18.75 -6.82 8.42
CA ASN A 93 18.86 -5.77 9.43
C ASN A 93 17.57 -5.63 10.28
N LYS A 94 16.82 -6.72 10.47
CA LYS A 94 15.60 -6.71 11.30
C LYS A 94 15.88 -6.61 12.79
N ASP A 95 17.10 -6.97 13.22
CA ASP A 95 17.45 -6.98 14.61
C ASP A 95 17.44 -5.55 15.15
N LYS A 96 16.46 -5.29 16.02
CA LYS A 96 16.18 -3.98 16.60
C LYS A 96 17.07 -3.68 17.80
N LYS A 97 18.16 -4.43 18.01
CA LYS A 97 19.17 -4.03 19.00
C LYS A 97 19.52 -2.58 18.69
N LYS A 98 19.59 -1.74 19.71
CA LYS A 98 20.06 -0.37 19.46
C LYS A 98 21.47 -0.50 18.90
N ILE A 99 21.83 0.38 17.98
CA ILE A 99 23.18 0.37 17.38
C ILE A 99 24.24 0.41 18.51
N ASP A 100 23.95 1.14 19.58
CA ASP A 100 24.79 1.28 20.78
C ASP A 100 24.91 0.01 21.64
N GLU A 101 24.09 -1.02 21.37
CA GLU A 101 24.09 -2.31 22.09
C GLU A 101 24.78 -3.43 21.28
N LEU A 102 25.29 -3.11 20.08
CA LEU A 102 26.02 -4.07 19.24
C LEU A 102 27.46 -4.20 19.71
N SER A 103 28.01 -5.41 19.64
CA SER A 103 29.46 -5.60 19.71
C SER A 103 30.14 -4.97 18.48
N ASP A 104 31.42 -4.63 18.60
CA ASP A 104 32.21 -4.08 17.48
C ASP A 104 32.17 -4.96 16.23
N GLN A 105 32.16 -6.29 16.40
CA GLN A 105 32.05 -7.24 15.31
C GLN A 105 30.67 -7.21 14.63
N GLU A 106 29.58 -7.15 15.41
CA GLU A 106 28.22 -7.02 14.88
C GLU A 106 28.03 -5.67 14.15
N ALA A 107 28.54 -4.58 14.73
CA ALA A 107 28.47 -3.24 14.16
C ALA A 107 29.28 -3.14 12.86
N GLY A 108 30.50 -3.71 12.83
CA GLY A 108 31.34 -3.79 11.63
C GLY A 108 30.64 -4.54 10.50
N LYS A 109 30.11 -5.74 10.80
CA LYS A 109 29.34 -6.52 9.81
C LYS A 109 28.12 -5.75 9.30
N MET A 110 27.38 -5.08 10.19
CA MET A 110 26.22 -4.29 9.79
C MET A 110 26.63 -3.15 8.84
N ALA A 111 27.71 -2.43 9.14
CA ALA A 111 28.23 -1.36 8.30
C ALA A 111 28.65 -1.88 6.92
N ASP A 112 29.38 -2.99 6.85
CA ASP A 112 29.79 -3.63 5.60
C ASP A 112 28.58 -4.07 4.77
N ASP A 113 27.58 -4.68 5.41
CA ASP A 113 26.33 -5.09 4.75
C ASP A 113 25.58 -3.88 4.16
N MET A 114 25.66 -2.69 4.77
CA MET A 114 25.10 -1.46 4.22
C MET A 114 25.78 -1.07 2.90
N ILE A 115 27.11 -1.03 2.89
CA ILE A 115 27.90 -0.67 1.70
C ILE A 115 27.69 -1.67 0.57
N ILE A 116 27.71 -2.97 0.88
CA ILE A 116 27.44 -4.04 -0.10
C ILE A 116 26.04 -3.88 -0.72
N ASN A 117 25.04 -3.52 0.08
CA ASN A 117 23.69 -3.30 -0.43
C ASN A 117 23.60 -2.04 -1.30
N GLU A 118 24.30 -0.96 -0.97
CA GLU A 118 24.39 0.23 -1.82
C GLU A 118 25.02 -0.09 -3.18
N GLN A 119 26.08 -0.89 -3.19
CA GLN A 119 26.73 -1.36 -4.41
C GLN A 119 25.76 -2.17 -5.28
N LYS A 120 25.06 -3.16 -4.71
CA LYS A 120 24.04 -3.96 -5.42
C LYS A 120 22.93 -3.08 -6.01
N MET A 121 22.50 -2.06 -5.27
CA MET A 121 21.49 -1.11 -5.76
C MET A 121 22.02 -0.24 -6.90
N LEU A 122 23.29 0.16 -6.86
CA LEU A 122 23.94 0.92 -7.93
C LEU A 122 24.10 0.07 -9.19
N ASP A 123 24.54 -1.17 -9.05
CA ASP A 123 24.71 -2.09 -10.18
C ASP A 123 23.37 -2.38 -10.86
N LEU A 124 22.31 -2.61 -10.07
CA LEU A 124 20.95 -2.70 -10.59
C LEU A 124 20.56 -1.42 -11.37
N LYS A 125 20.85 -0.23 -10.85
CA LYS A 125 20.56 1.01 -11.57
C LYS A 125 21.33 1.11 -12.89
N LYS A 126 22.60 0.69 -12.93
CA LYS A 126 23.42 0.69 -14.16
C LYS A 126 22.85 -0.27 -15.21
N GLU A 127 22.52 -1.50 -14.81
CA GLU A 127 21.90 -2.49 -15.69
C GLU A 127 20.63 -1.92 -16.35
N TYR A 128 19.73 -1.36 -15.54
CA TYR A 128 18.47 -0.85 -16.05
C TYR A 128 18.58 0.50 -16.74
N HIS A 129 19.59 1.31 -16.45
CA HIS A 129 19.88 2.50 -17.25
C HIS A 129 20.11 2.13 -18.72
N SER A 130 20.92 1.10 -18.97
CA SER A 130 21.16 0.59 -20.32
C SER A 130 19.87 0.03 -20.95
N LYS A 131 19.08 -0.75 -20.21
CA LYS A 131 17.79 -1.28 -20.69
C LYS A 131 16.75 -0.19 -20.97
N PHE A 132 16.72 0.88 -20.17
CA PHE A 132 15.80 2.00 -20.42
C PHE A 132 16.21 2.79 -21.66
N LYS A 133 17.52 2.97 -21.89
CA LYS A 133 18.02 3.63 -23.11
C LYS A 133 17.70 2.87 -24.39
N SER A 134 17.51 1.54 -24.34
CA SER A 134 17.13 0.76 -25.51
C SER A 134 15.65 0.84 -25.85
N VAL A 135 14.79 1.22 -24.90
CA VAL A 135 13.33 1.29 -25.10
C VAL A 135 12.76 2.70 -25.02
N LEU A 136 13.56 3.70 -24.62
CA LEU A 136 13.14 5.10 -24.52
C LEU A 136 14.21 6.07 -25.02
N PRO A 137 13.81 7.19 -25.64
CA PRO A 137 14.70 8.32 -25.91
C PRO A 137 15.35 8.85 -24.62
N ILE A 138 16.62 9.26 -24.69
CA ILE A 138 17.40 9.67 -23.51
C ILE A 138 16.73 10.77 -22.67
N LYS A 139 16.04 11.73 -23.31
CA LYS A 139 15.29 12.78 -22.60
C LYS A 139 14.17 12.20 -21.73
N LYS A 140 13.48 11.14 -22.18
CA LYS A 140 12.44 10.44 -21.41
C LYS A 140 13.05 9.59 -20.29
N VAL A 141 14.23 9.02 -20.49
CA VAL A 141 14.97 8.33 -19.42
C VAL A 141 15.35 9.29 -18.29
N VAL A 142 15.79 10.51 -18.60
CA VAL A 142 16.05 11.53 -17.57
C VAL A 142 14.76 11.91 -16.84
N LYS A 143 13.66 12.17 -17.57
CA LYS A 143 12.35 12.46 -16.98
C LYS A 143 11.85 11.32 -16.09
N LEU A 144 12.13 10.05 -16.45
CA LEU A 144 11.78 8.89 -15.62
C LEU A 144 12.44 8.99 -14.25
N TYR A 145 13.73 9.32 -14.17
CA TYR A 145 14.43 9.46 -12.89
C TYR A 145 13.87 10.59 -12.03
N ASP A 146 13.58 11.73 -12.66
CA ASP A 146 12.97 12.86 -11.95
C ASP A 146 11.57 12.52 -11.46
N SER A 147 10.76 11.86 -12.29
CA SER A 147 9.39 11.46 -11.92
C SER A 147 9.36 10.40 -10.81
N GLU A 148 10.29 9.44 -10.77
CA GLU A 148 10.43 8.55 -9.61
C GLU A 148 10.71 9.33 -8.31
N LYS A 149 11.63 10.31 -8.36
CA LYS A 149 11.99 11.15 -7.22
C LYS A 149 10.80 12.01 -6.77
N GLN A 150 10.06 12.59 -7.71
CA GLN A 150 8.87 13.39 -7.45
C GLN A 150 7.75 12.55 -6.84
N PHE A 151 7.47 11.37 -7.40
CA PHE A 151 6.44 10.49 -6.88
C PHE A 151 6.71 10.08 -5.42
N ARG A 152 7.98 9.80 -5.07
CA ARG A 152 8.38 9.55 -3.68
C ARG A 152 8.05 10.75 -2.76
N LYS A 153 8.26 11.98 -3.21
CA LYS A 153 7.89 13.19 -2.44
C LYS A 153 6.37 13.29 -2.27
N VAL A 154 5.60 13.02 -3.32
CA VAL A 154 4.13 13.02 -3.28
C VAL A 154 3.63 11.99 -2.26
N LEU A 155 4.13 10.76 -2.30
CA LEU A 155 3.78 9.72 -1.34
C LEU A 155 4.12 10.12 0.11
N LEU A 156 5.30 10.70 0.34
CA LEU A 156 5.69 11.16 1.67
C LEU A 156 4.77 12.27 2.19
N LYS A 157 4.35 13.20 1.31
CA LYS A 157 3.39 14.26 1.65
C LYS A 157 2.04 13.65 2.05
N GLN A 158 1.49 12.74 1.24
CA GLN A 158 0.23 12.04 1.52
C GLN A 158 0.27 11.28 2.86
N VAL A 159 1.37 10.59 3.16
CA VAL A 159 1.53 9.88 4.44
C VAL A 159 1.56 10.86 5.61
N ARG A 160 2.21 12.01 5.48
CA ARG A 160 2.24 13.05 6.53
C ARG A 160 0.86 13.67 6.75
N GLU A 161 0.12 13.97 5.68
CA GLU A 161 -1.22 14.53 5.74
C GLU A 161 -2.21 13.54 6.37
N GLN A 162 -2.16 12.26 5.99
CA GLN A 162 -2.98 11.21 6.61
C GLN A 162 -2.70 11.08 8.12
N LYS A 163 -1.43 11.19 8.54
CA LYS A 163 -1.06 11.20 9.96
C LYS A 163 -1.61 12.42 10.71
N ARG A 164 -1.66 13.59 10.07
CA ARG A 164 -2.21 14.82 10.68
C ARG A 164 -3.73 14.74 10.83
N ALA A 165 -4.43 14.26 9.80
CA ALA A 165 -5.88 14.08 9.84
C ALA A 165 -6.33 13.09 10.92
N ASN A 166 -5.52 12.07 11.21
CA ASN A 166 -5.81 11.06 12.22
C ASN A 166 -5.38 11.44 13.65
N LYS A 167 -4.89 12.67 13.89
CA LYS A 167 -4.49 13.12 15.23
C LYS A 167 -5.74 13.64 15.97
N PRO A 168 -6.12 13.08 17.13
CA PRO A 168 -7.30 13.54 17.86
C PRO A 168 -7.14 15.01 18.27
N ASN A 169 -8.15 15.83 17.97
CA ASN A 169 -8.19 17.27 18.24
C ASN A 169 -8.33 17.53 19.75
N ASN A 170 -7.22 17.53 20.50
CA ASN A 170 -7.23 17.75 21.95
C ASN A 170 -7.11 19.24 22.35
N GLY A 171 -7.58 20.15 21.50
CA GLY A 171 -7.27 21.59 21.56
C GLY A 171 -8.44 22.54 21.87
N GLN A 172 -9.54 22.10 22.48
CA GLN A 172 -10.68 22.99 22.80
C GLN A 172 -11.13 23.03 24.27
N LYS A 173 -10.39 22.45 25.21
CA LYS A 173 -10.67 22.63 26.65
C LYS A 173 -9.52 23.36 27.32
N LYS A 174 -9.58 24.70 27.34
CA LYS A 174 -9.02 25.62 28.37
C LYS A 174 -9.19 27.07 27.91
N LYS A 175 -10.40 27.60 28.12
CA LYS A 175 -10.68 29.03 28.32
C LYS A 175 -12.13 29.17 28.77
N VAL A 176 -12.41 28.69 29.97
CA VAL A 176 -13.47 29.21 30.83
C VAL A 176 -12.90 29.12 32.23
N GLU A 177 -13.13 30.19 32.99
CA GLU A 177 -12.56 30.58 34.29
C GLU A 177 -11.22 31.33 34.22
#